data_AF-A0A239KWK3-F1
#
_entry.id   AF-A0A239KWK3-F1
#
_cell.length_a   1.000
_cell.length_b   1.000
_cell.length_c   1.000
_cell.angle_alpha   90.00
_cell.angle_beta   90.00
_cell.angle_gamma   90.00
#
_symmetry.space_group_name_H-M   'P 1'
#
loop_
_entity.id
_entity.type
_entity.pdbx_description
1 polymer ?
#
loop_
_entity_poly.entity_id
_entity_poly.type
_entity_poly.pdbx_seq_one_letter_code
_entity_poly.pdbx_strand_id
1 'polypeptide(L)'
;MGILAVLIAAAAAWIFGAVWYSVMSQQWLDAAGLTEDSIDRANPVPYVLSFLCAVLVAGMTRHILASSGVTGFGGGLVSGLGLGLFIACPWIATNYLFAQRRPALIVIDGIYAAVGCALIGGVLGLF
;
A
#
# COMPACT_ATOMS: atom_id res chain seq x y z
N MET A 1 -17.54 5.94 -10.48
CA MET A 1 -16.36 5.05 -10.38
C MET A 1 -16.59 3.69 -11.04
N GLY A 2 -16.09 3.43 -12.25
CA GLY A 2 -16.14 2.10 -12.88
C GLY A 2 -15.02 1.16 -12.38
N ILE A 3 -15.02 -0.10 -12.84
CA ILE A 3 -13.93 -1.07 -12.55
C ILE A 3 -12.57 -0.57 -13.04
N LEU A 4 -12.54 0.17 -14.15
CA LEU A 4 -11.31 0.75 -14.70
C LEU A 4 -10.63 1.73 -13.72
N ALA A 5 -11.41 2.56 -13.02
CA ALA A 5 -10.87 3.48 -12.01
C ALA A 5 -10.19 2.73 -10.86
N VAL A 6 -10.75 1.58 -10.45
CA VAL A 6 -10.15 0.71 -9.42
C VAL A 6 -8.81 0.15 -9.89
N LEU A 7 -8.74 -0.34 -11.12
CA LEU A 7 -7.51 -0.89 -11.68
C LEU A 7 -6.42 0.16 -11.83
N ILE A 8 -6.76 1.37 -12.26
CA ILE A 8 -5.82 2.49 -12.38
C ILE A 8 -5.30 2.91 -10.99
N ALA A 9 -6.20 3.03 -10.00
CA ALA A 9 -5.82 3.36 -8.62
C ALA A 9 -4.91 2.30 -8.00
N ALA A 10 -5.23 1.01 -8.20
CA ALA A 10 -4.39 -0.10 -7.75
C ALA A 10 -3.02 -0.10 -8.42
N ALA A 11 -2.96 0.11 -9.74
CA ALA A 11 -1.70 0.20 -10.48
C ALA A 11 -0.83 1.36 -9.99
N ALA A 12 -1.42 2.53 -9.69
CA ALA A 12 -0.69 3.68 -9.17
C ALA A 12 0.01 3.37 -7.84
N ALA A 13 -0.70 2.76 -6.88
CA ALA A 13 -0.11 2.36 -5.61
C ALA A 13 0.87 1.19 -5.73
N TRP A 14 0.63 0.25 -6.64
CA TRP A 14 1.52 -0.88 -6.86
C TRP A 14 2.85 -0.45 -7.50
N ILE A 15 2.81 0.44 -8.50
CA ILE A 15 4.01 1.05 -9.09
C ILE A 15 4.76 1.87 -8.03
N PHE A 16 4.04 2.64 -7.21
CA PHE A 16 4.65 3.34 -6.08
C PHE A 16 5.35 2.36 -5.13
N GLY A 17 4.74 1.23 -4.79
CA GLY A 17 5.37 0.18 -4.00
C GLY A 17 6.67 -0.32 -4.61
N ALA A 18 6.66 -0.63 -5.90
CA ALA A 18 7.87 -1.06 -6.61
C ALA A 18 9.00 -0.02 -6.52
N VAL A 19 8.68 1.27 -6.68
CA VAL A 19 9.65 2.36 -6.54
C VAL A 19 10.12 2.51 -5.10
N TRP A 20 9.20 2.53 -4.13
CA TRP A 20 9.50 2.68 -2.70
C TRP A 20 10.45 1.59 -2.19
N TYR A 21 10.13 0.33 -2.47
CA TYR A 21 10.98 -0.80 -2.05
C TYR A 21 12.29 -0.90 -2.83
N SER A 22 12.36 -0.35 -4.04
CA SER A 22 13.63 -0.24 -4.77
C SER A 22 14.55 0.81 -4.13
N VAL A 23 14.01 1.99 -3.80
CA VAL A 23 14.74 3.09 -3.15
C VAL A 23 15.17 2.71 -1.73
N MET A 24 14.29 2.04 -0.99
CA MET A 24 14.52 1.64 0.41
C MET A 24 15.11 0.22 0.55
N SER A 25 15.62 -0.35 -0.55
CA SER A 25 15.98 -1.77 -0.64
C SER A 25 16.99 -2.20 0.42
N GLN A 26 18.07 -1.43 0.63
CA GLN A 26 19.10 -1.76 1.60
C GLN A 26 18.57 -1.74 3.03
N GLN A 27 17.83 -0.70 3.40
CA GLN A 27 17.26 -0.55 4.73
C GLN A 27 16.18 -1.60 5.00
N TRP A 28 15.37 -1.93 3.98
CA TRP A 28 14.37 -2.98 4.06
C TRP A 28 15.00 -4.36 4.23
N LEU A 29 16.04 -4.70 3.45
CA LEU A 29 16.76 -5.98 3.58
C LEU A 29 17.36 -6.15 4.96
N ASP A 30 18.08 -5.15 5.46
CA ASP A 30 18.65 -5.19 6.82
C ASP A 30 17.54 -5.31 7.88
N ALA A 31 16.47 -4.52 7.76
CA ALA A 31 15.35 -4.57 8.70
C ALA A 31 14.60 -5.91 8.68
N ALA A 32 14.52 -6.55 7.50
CA ALA A 32 13.92 -7.87 7.31
C ALA A 32 14.84 -9.02 7.73
N GLY A 33 16.13 -8.76 7.95
CA GLY A 33 17.13 -9.80 8.20
C GLY A 33 17.39 -10.68 6.97
N LEU A 34 17.22 -10.11 5.78
CA LEU A 34 17.39 -10.78 4.49
C LEU A 34 18.65 -10.26 3.79
N THR A 35 19.18 -11.06 2.87
CA THR A 35 20.26 -10.67 1.96
C THR A 35 19.76 -10.60 0.53
N GLU A 36 20.46 -9.90 -0.36
CA GLU A 36 20.09 -9.87 -1.78
C GLU A 36 19.99 -11.28 -2.39
N ASP A 37 20.91 -12.17 -1.99
CA ASP A 37 20.95 -13.56 -2.45
C ASP A 37 19.75 -14.40 -1.97
N SER A 38 19.10 -13.97 -0.87
CA SER A 38 17.90 -14.63 -0.36
C SER A 38 16.63 -14.26 -1.12
N ILE A 39 16.69 -13.27 -2.02
CA ILE A 39 15.53 -12.80 -2.79
C ILE A 39 15.46 -13.51 -4.14
N ASP A 40 14.48 -14.41 -4.27
CA ASP A 40 14.14 -14.99 -5.57
C ASP A 40 13.32 -14.00 -6.42
N ARG A 41 14.02 -13.22 -7.24
CA ARG A 41 13.43 -12.25 -8.17
C ARG A 41 12.69 -12.92 -9.35
N ALA A 42 12.95 -14.21 -9.60
CA ALA A 42 12.27 -14.94 -10.67
C ALA A 42 10.90 -15.46 -10.25
N ASN A 43 10.64 -15.58 -8.94
CA ASN A 43 9.35 -15.99 -8.42
C ASN A 43 8.27 -14.92 -8.69
N PRO A 44 7.28 -15.18 -9.56
CA PRO A 44 6.27 -14.19 -9.91
C PRO A 44 5.20 -14.00 -8.80
N VAL A 45 5.12 -14.93 -7.83
CA VAL A 45 4.01 -15.01 -6.87
C VAL A 45 3.86 -13.72 -6.04
N PRO A 46 4.91 -13.13 -5.43
CA PRO A 46 4.76 -11.90 -4.66
C PRO A 46 4.29 -10.72 -5.50
N TYR A 47 4.73 -10.62 -6.76
CA TYR A 47 4.36 -9.54 -7.67
C TYR A 47 2.88 -9.62 -8.07
N VAL A 48 2.40 -10.81 -8.44
CA VAL A 48 1.00 -11.01 -8.83
C VAL A 48 0.07 -10.84 -7.63
N LEU A 49 0.39 -11.47 -6.49
CA LEU A 49 -0.45 -11.40 -5.31
C LEU A 49 -0.51 -9.98 -4.72
N SER A 50 0.62 -9.25 -4.69
CA SER A 50 0.62 -7.86 -4.22
C SER A 50 -0.23 -6.96 -5.11
N PHE A 51 -0.23 -7.16 -6.43
CA PHE A 51 -1.11 -6.41 -7.33
C PHE A 51 -2.59 -6.73 -7.07
N LEU A 52 -2.94 -8.01 -6.90
CA LEU A 52 -4.31 -8.41 -6.55
C LEU A 52 -4.76 -7.82 -5.21
N CYS A 53 -3.88 -7.82 -4.21
CA CYS A 53 -4.14 -7.14 -2.93
C CYS A 53 -4.38 -5.63 -3.13
N ALA A 54 -3.59 -4.96 -3.97
CA ALA A 54 -3.79 -3.55 -4.30
C ALA A 54 -5.15 -3.30 -4.98
N VAL A 55 -5.62 -4.22 -5.84
CA VAL A 55 -6.96 -4.16 -6.46
C VAL A 55 -8.09 -4.33 -5.42
N LEU A 56 -7.89 -5.18 -4.42
CA LEU A 56 -8.87 -5.35 -3.34
C LEU A 56 -8.96 -4.10 -2.46
N VAL A 57 -7.81 -3.53 -2.07
CA VAL A 57 -7.76 -2.24 -1.34
C VAL A 57 -8.39 -1.14 -2.19
N ALA A 58 -7.96 -1.02 -3.45
CA ALA A 58 -8.69 -0.55 -4.63
C ALA A 58 -10.21 -0.43 -4.47
N GLY A 59 -10.84 -1.60 -4.58
CA GLY A 59 -12.29 -1.75 -4.61
C GLY A 59 -12.94 -1.35 -3.29
N MET A 60 -12.33 -1.69 -2.16
CA MET A 60 -12.87 -1.34 -0.85
C MET A 60 -12.79 0.16 -0.58
N THR A 61 -11.67 0.81 -0.91
CA THR A 61 -11.56 2.27 -0.80
C THR A 61 -12.59 2.96 -1.68
N ARG A 62 -12.82 2.49 -2.92
CA ARG A 62 -13.90 3.00 -3.77
C ARG A 62 -15.26 2.88 -3.10
N HIS A 63 -15.56 1.72 -2.51
CA HIS A 63 -16.81 1.50 -1.79
C HIS A 63 -16.96 2.49 -0.62
N ILE A 64 -15.91 2.66 0.19
CA ILE A 64 -15.89 3.59 1.32
C ILE A 64 -16.13 5.03 0.84
N LEU A 65 -15.35 5.52 -0.12
CA LEU A 65 -15.49 6.89 -0.64
C LEU A 65 -16.91 7.16 -1.16
N ALA A 66 -17.48 6.21 -1.92
CA ALA A 66 -18.84 6.32 -2.43
C ALA A 66 -19.89 6.32 -1.30
N SER A 67 -19.73 5.44 -0.30
CA SER A 67 -20.65 5.36 0.85
C SER A 67 -20.59 6.58 1.78
N SER A 68 -19.42 7.21 1.87
CA SER A 68 -19.17 8.39 2.72
C SER A 68 -19.46 9.71 2.01
N GLY A 69 -19.85 9.69 0.73
CA GLY A 69 -20.07 10.91 -0.07
C GLY A 69 -18.79 11.72 -0.34
N VAL A 70 -17.61 11.11 -0.18
CA VAL A 70 -16.33 11.78 -0.43
C VAL A 70 -16.13 11.89 -1.93
N THR A 71 -15.87 13.10 -2.40
CA THR A 71 -15.66 13.42 -3.81
C THR A 71 -14.41 14.26 -4.01
N GLY A 72 -13.88 14.23 -5.23
CA GLY A 72 -12.71 14.99 -5.62
C GLY A 72 -11.38 14.41 -5.13
N PHE A 73 -10.31 14.80 -5.81
CA PHE A 73 -8.94 14.35 -5.55
C PHE A 73 -8.51 14.57 -4.09
N GLY A 74 -8.73 15.77 -3.55
CA GLY A 74 -8.30 16.12 -2.19
C GLY A 74 -9.00 15.29 -1.11
N GLY A 75 -10.33 15.13 -1.23
CA GLY A 75 -11.10 14.28 -0.32
C GLY A 75 -10.68 12.82 -0.40
N GLY A 76 -10.54 12.30 -1.62
CA GLY A 76 -10.04 10.95 -1.85
C GLY A 76 -8.65 10.73 -1.27
N LEU A 77 -7.71 11.65 -1.48
CA LEU A 77 -6.33 11.56 -0.99
C LEU A 77 -6.28 11.57 0.54
N VAL A 78 -7.00 12.46 1.20
CA VAL A 78 -7.04 12.55 2.67
C VAL A 78 -7.72 11.31 3.27
N SER A 79 -8.83 10.86 2.70
CA SER A 79 -9.51 9.64 3.15
C SER A 79 -8.63 8.41 2.95
N GLY A 80 -7.96 8.29 1.80
CA GLY A 80 -7.00 7.23 1.52
C GLY A 80 -5.82 7.25 2.49
N LEU A 81 -5.23 8.42 2.73
CA LEU A 81 -4.16 8.59 3.72
C LEU A 81 -4.64 8.18 5.11
N GLY A 82 -5.86 8.53 5.48
CA GLY A 82 -6.46 8.14 6.76
C GLY A 82 -6.61 6.63 6.91
N LEU A 83 -7.08 5.93 5.86
CA LEU A 83 -7.15 4.47 5.84
C LEU A 83 -5.76 3.82 5.98
N GLY A 84 -4.76 4.36 5.28
CA GLY A 84 -3.40 3.87 5.39
C GLY A 84 -2.81 4.12 6.79
N LEU A 85 -2.85 5.35 7.27
CA LEU A 85 -2.18 5.79 8.50
C LEU A 85 -2.88 5.29 9.78
N PHE A 86 -4.21 5.27 9.80
CA PHE A 86 -4.97 4.97 11.03
C PHE A 86 -5.64 3.59 11.02
N ILE A 87 -5.60 2.85 9.91
CA ILE A 87 -6.07 1.46 9.86
C ILE A 87 -4.92 0.52 9.50
N ALA A 88 -4.29 0.70 8.33
CA ALA A 88 -3.27 -0.25 7.87
C ALA A 88 -2.00 -0.21 8.74
N CYS A 89 -1.46 0.98 9.06
CA CYS A 89 -0.24 1.11 9.86
C CYS A 89 -0.37 0.50 11.27
N PRO A 90 -1.45 0.72 12.04
CA PRO A 90 -1.64 0.05 13.33
C PRO A 90 -1.64 -1.47 13.22
N TRP A 91 -2.33 -2.04 12.24
CA TRP A 91 -2.33 -3.50 12.02
C TRP A 91 -0.94 -4.03 11.67
N ILE A 92 -0.19 -3.34 10.80
CA ILE A 92 1.20 -3.70 10.48
C ILE A 92 2.07 -3.64 11.74
N ALA A 93 1.98 -2.55 12.51
CA ALA A 93 2.73 -2.36 13.74
C ALA A 93 2.46 -3.49 14.74
N THR A 94 1.18 -3.77 15.01
CA THR A 94 0.76 -4.86 15.91
C THR A 94 1.33 -6.20 15.45
N ASN A 95 1.14 -6.56 14.18
CA ASN A 95 1.61 -7.84 13.64
C ASN A 95 3.13 -7.97 13.73
N TYR A 96 3.87 -6.90 13.43
CA TYR A 96 5.33 -6.92 13.45
C TYR A 96 5.90 -6.94 14.88
N LEU A 97 5.28 -6.23 15.82
CA LEU A 97 5.66 -6.28 17.23
C LEU A 97 5.47 -7.69 17.80
N PHE A 98 4.32 -8.32 17.57
CA PHE A 98 4.10 -9.70 18.03
C PHE A 98 4.99 -10.71 17.31
N ALA A 99 5.32 -10.48 16.04
CA ALA A 99 6.29 -11.28 15.30
C ALA A 99 7.76 -10.96 15.64
N GLN A 100 8.02 -10.09 16.61
CA GLN A 100 9.37 -9.66 17.03
C GLN A 100 10.25 -9.18 15.86
N ARG A 101 9.62 -8.54 14.87
CA ARG A 101 10.30 -7.93 13.73
C ARG A 101 10.95 -6.60 14.16
N ARG A 102 12.00 -6.19 13.45
CA ARG A 102 12.69 -4.91 13.74
C ARG A 102 11.71 -3.75 13.56
N PRO A 103 11.63 -2.79 14.52
CA PRO A 103 10.71 -1.64 14.42
C PRO A 103 10.89 -0.78 13.16
N ALA A 104 12.08 -0.80 12.55
CA ALA A 104 12.33 -0.14 11.27
C ALA A 104 11.37 -0.61 10.16
N LEU A 105 10.97 -1.90 10.16
CA LEU A 105 9.99 -2.42 9.20
C LEU A 105 8.61 -1.78 9.37
N ILE A 106 8.21 -1.45 10.61
CA ILE A 106 6.95 -0.76 10.88
C ILE A 106 6.93 0.61 10.20
N VAL A 107 8.06 1.32 10.23
CA VAL A 107 8.18 2.64 9.58
C VAL A 107 8.18 2.49 8.06
N ILE A 108 8.99 1.57 7.52
CA ILE A 108 9.13 1.39 6.06
C ILE A 108 7.80 0.92 5.44
N ASP A 109 7.19 -0.12 6.01
CA ASP A 109 5.96 -0.72 5.49
C ASP A 109 4.72 0.11 5.86
N GLY A 110 4.79 0.83 6.98
CA GLY A 110 3.77 1.82 7.35
C GLY A 110 3.73 3.00 6.41
N ILE A 111 4.87 3.59 6.03
CA ILE A 111 4.91 4.67 5.02
C ILE A 111 4.37 4.18 3.69
N TYR A 112 4.77 2.97 3.27
CA TYR A 112 4.22 2.34 2.07
C TYR A 112 2.68 2.24 2.14
N ALA A 113 2.13 1.72 3.23
CA ALA A 113 0.69 1.58 3.41
C ALA A 113 -0.03 2.94 3.43
N ALA A 114 0.52 3.93 4.13
CA ALA A 114 -0.02 5.29 4.22
C ALA A 114 -0.08 5.97 2.84
N VAL A 115 1.05 6.00 2.13
CA VAL A 115 1.16 6.67 0.83
C VAL A 115 0.43 5.88 -0.26
N GLY A 116 0.52 4.55 -0.26
CA GLY A 116 -0.20 3.68 -1.19
C GLY A 116 -1.72 3.87 -1.10
N CYS A 117 -2.27 3.89 0.11
CA CYS A 117 -3.70 4.16 0.30
C CYS A 117 -4.08 5.60 -0.08
N ALA A 118 -3.21 6.59 0.19
CA ALA A 118 -3.42 7.98 -0.23
C ALA A 118 -3.48 8.11 -1.76
N LEU A 119 -2.57 7.44 -2.49
CA LEU A 119 -2.57 7.41 -3.95
C LEU A 119 -3.82 6.72 -4.49
N ILE A 120 -4.22 5.59 -3.91
CA ILE A 120 -5.47 4.92 -4.27
C ILE A 120 -6.65 5.88 -4.13
N GLY A 121 -6.80 6.51 -2.96
CA GLY A 121 -7.92 7.40 -2.70
C GLY A 121 -7.91 8.63 -3.61
N GLY A 122 -6.74 9.24 -3.82
CA GLY A 122 -6.58 10.40 -4.70
C GLY A 122 -6.95 10.07 -6.15
N VAL A 123 -6.43 8.96 -6.69
CA VAL A 123 -6.74 8.51 -8.06
C VAL A 123 -8.23 8.19 -8.21
N LEU A 124 -8.84 7.51 -7.24
CA LEU A 124 -10.29 7.25 -7.26
C LEU A 124 -11.11 8.54 -7.22
N GLY A 125 -10.64 9.57 -6.51
CA GLY A 125 -11.30 10.88 -6.44
C GLY A 125 -11.22 11.71 -7.72
N LEU A 126 -10.48 11.27 -8.75
CA LEU A 126 -10.45 11.90 -10.08
C LEU A 126 -11.58 11.42 -11.00
N PHE A 127 -12.28 10.34 -10.64
CA PHE A 127 -13.39 9.76 -11.39
C PHE A 127 -14.73 10.09 -10.73
#